data_AF-A0A517S9Q2-F1
#
_entry.id   AF-A0A517S9Q2-F1
#
_cell.length_a   1.000
_cell.length_b   1.000
_cell.length_c   1.000
_cell.angle_alpha   90.00
_cell.angle_beta   90.00
_cell.angle_gamma   90.00
#
_symmetry.space_group_name_H-M   'P 1'
#
loop_
_entity.id
_entity.type
_entity.pdbx_description
1 polymer ?
#
loop_
_entity_poly.entity_id
_entity_poly.type
_entity_poly.pdbx_seq_one_letter_code
_entity_poly.pdbx_strand_id
1 'polypeptide(L)'
;MLRRIMMGGALASAVAMTGCGTSQQDVADARREVQEERQEGAQEIAEAQREVHETRKQTFDDSHKDLRDAQENVREERKEAAKEIRDAEKDLHETEAAAAETARKEQADQAADAAKARQESQKHMDEAAAAQQKLNAAEKRLIEAEAKLTAAKQASDQAAIDAEQKNVDQAREDVDDAKQEVKKHQDKAAEAAAPVKNVPVLPRP
;
A
#
# COMPACT_ATOMS: atom_id res chain seq x y z
N MET A 1 12.51 38.22 37.42
CA MET A 1 13.25 38.86 38.53
C MET A 1 13.70 40.24 38.07
N LEU A 2 13.05 41.33 38.50
CA LEU A 2 13.67 42.65 38.52
C LEU A 2 13.02 43.49 39.62
N ARG A 3 13.85 43.88 40.58
CA ARG A 3 13.54 44.56 41.84
C ARG A 3 13.13 46.01 41.59
N ARG A 4 11.97 46.40 42.13
CA ARG A 4 11.61 47.81 42.42
C ARG A 4 12.29 48.23 43.73
N ILE A 5 13.21 49.18 43.65
CA ILE A 5 13.77 49.95 44.79
C ILE A 5 13.31 51.40 44.53
N MET A 6 12.27 51.88 45.22
CA MET A 6 12.27 52.61 46.50
C MET A 6 12.96 53.99 46.48
N MET A 7 12.17 54.95 46.96
CA MET A 7 12.52 56.14 47.74
C MET A 7 13.07 57.39 47.05
N GLY A 8 12.41 58.51 47.37
CA GLY A 8 13.14 59.58 48.03
C GLY A 8 12.65 60.99 47.76
N GLY A 9 11.85 61.53 48.68
CA GLY A 9 12.09 62.88 49.21
C GLY A 9 11.72 64.08 48.35
N ALA A 10 10.46 64.48 48.41
CA ALA A 10 10.10 65.89 48.28
C ALA A 10 10.55 66.63 49.55
N LEU A 11 11.61 67.44 49.46
CA LEU A 11 11.93 68.45 50.45
C LEU A 11 11.86 69.83 49.79
N ALA A 12 10.83 70.55 50.21
CA ALA A 12 10.54 71.92 49.84
C ALA A 12 11.56 72.88 50.49
N SER A 13 12.17 73.69 49.62
CA SER A 13 12.38 75.14 49.76
C SER A 13 12.70 75.72 51.14
N ALA A 14 13.97 76.07 51.35
CA ALA A 14 14.36 77.22 52.13
C ALA A 14 15.06 78.23 51.19
N VAL A 15 14.29 79.20 50.69
CA VAL A 15 14.82 80.35 49.95
C VAL A 15 15.32 81.35 50.99
N ALA A 16 16.64 81.42 51.17
CA ALA A 16 17.29 82.51 51.86
C ALA A 16 17.35 83.72 50.92
N MET A 17 16.63 84.78 51.25
CA MET A 17 16.84 86.09 50.66
C MET A 17 18.18 86.66 51.17
N THR A 18 19.16 86.78 50.28
CA THR A 18 20.25 87.75 50.41
C THR A 18 20.44 88.41 49.06
N GLY A 19 20.35 89.74 49.03
CA GLY A 19 20.60 90.53 47.83
C GLY A 19 22.07 90.53 47.46
N CYS A 20 22.34 90.39 46.17
CA CYS A 20 23.60 90.74 45.51
C CYS A 20 23.24 91.32 44.14
N GLY A 21 23.85 92.45 43.78
CA GLY A 21 23.62 93.11 42.50
C GLY A 21 24.08 92.21 41.36
N THR A 22 23.15 91.76 40.53
CA THR A 22 23.48 91.18 39.23
C THR A 22 24.05 92.28 38.35
N SER A 23 25.34 92.20 38.08
CA SER A 23 25.98 93.09 37.11
C SER A 23 25.55 92.69 35.70
N GLN A 24 25.57 93.61 34.73
CA GLN A 24 25.31 93.27 33.32
C GLN A 24 26.26 92.17 32.79
N GLN A 25 27.40 91.97 33.45
CA GLN A 25 28.41 90.98 33.10
C GLN A 25 27.97 89.56 33.51
N ASP A 26 27.37 89.38 34.70
CA ASP A 26 26.86 88.07 35.16
C ASP A 26 25.71 87.55 34.26
N VAL A 27 24.88 88.47 33.74
CA VAL A 27 23.82 88.13 32.78
C VAL A 27 24.40 87.78 31.41
N ALA A 28 25.52 88.38 31.01
CA ALA A 28 26.20 88.07 29.76
C ALA A 28 26.89 86.70 29.83
N ASP A 29 27.54 86.39 30.97
CA ASP A 29 28.20 85.10 31.21
C ASP A 29 27.17 83.96 31.31
N ALA A 30 26.07 84.15 32.04
CA ALA A 30 24.98 83.17 32.08
C ALA A 30 24.34 82.92 30.71
N ARG A 31 24.26 83.94 29.84
CA ARG A 31 23.79 83.77 28.45
C ARG A 31 24.78 83.00 27.59
N ARG A 32 26.07 83.16 27.85
CA ARG A 32 27.15 82.43 27.17
C ARG A 32 27.16 80.96 27.57
N GLU A 33 27.09 80.67 28.87
CA GLU A 33 26.98 79.31 29.40
C GLU A 33 25.75 78.59 28.84
N VAL A 34 24.57 79.25 28.85
CA VAL A 34 23.35 78.65 28.25
C VAL A 34 23.49 78.43 26.73
N GLN A 35 24.27 79.25 26.02
CA GLN A 35 24.54 79.01 24.60
C GLN A 35 25.53 77.87 24.39
N GLU A 36 26.54 77.74 25.23
CA GLU A 36 27.53 76.65 25.21
C GLU A 36 26.85 75.32 25.55
N GLU A 37 26.06 75.24 26.63
CA GLU A 37 25.26 74.06 26.98
C GLU A 37 24.26 73.68 25.88
N ARG A 38 23.68 74.67 25.19
CA ARG A 38 22.81 74.38 24.03
C ARG A 38 23.57 73.83 22.83
N GLN A 39 24.80 74.28 22.61
CA GLN A 39 25.64 73.76 21.53
C GLN A 39 26.13 72.34 21.87
N GLU A 40 26.59 72.11 23.09
CA GLU A 40 27.00 70.80 23.59
C GLU A 40 25.82 69.82 23.57
N GLY A 41 24.67 70.21 24.11
CA GLY A 41 23.45 69.39 24.06
C GLY A 41 22.97 69.12 22.62
N ALA A 42 23.13 70.07 21.69
CA ALA A 42 22.83 69.83 20.28
C ALA A 42 23.81 68.85 19.62
N GLN A 43 25.09 68.87 20.01
CA GLN A 43 26.10 67.92 19.55
C GLN A 43 25.83 66.51 20.11
N GLU A 44 25.54 66.39 21.40
CA GLU A 44 25.18 65.11 22.03
C GLU A 44 23.92 64.49 21.40
N ILE A 45 22.90 65.30 21.12
CA ILE A 45 21.69 64.84 20.41
C ILE A 45 22.04 64.38 18.99
N ALA A 46 22.91 65.10 18.28
CA ALA A 46 23.33 64.72 16.93
C ALA A 46 24.14 63.41 16.92
N GLU A 47 25.00 63.19 17.91
CA GLU A 47 25.76 61.95 18.09
C GLU A 47 24.84 60.78 18.45
N ALA A 48 23.93 60.96 19.42
CA ALA A 48 22.94 59.95 19.77
C ALA A 48 22.04 59.58 18.58
N GLN A 49 21.66 60.55 17.75
CA GLN A 49 20.90 60.29 16.52
C GLN A 49 21.71 59.47 15.50
N ARG A 50 23.01 59.73 15.36
CA ARG A 50 23.89 58.94 14.49
C ARG A 50 24.04 57.51 15.01
N GLU A 51 24.27 57.32 16.30
CA GLU A 51 24.40 56.00 16.92
C GLU A 51 23.12 55.18 16.76
N VAL A 52 21.95 55.80 16.97
CA VAL A 52 20.65 55.14 16.74
C VAL A 52 20.47 54.77 15.27
N HIS A 53 20.89 55.62 14.34
CA HIS A 53 20.80 55.34 12.91
C HIS A 53 21.72 54.18 12.50
N GLU A 54 22.97 54.17 12.97
CA GLU A 54 23.93 53.10 12.72
C GLU A 54 23.46 51.77 13.31
N THR A 55 23.00 51.78 14.56
CA THR A 55 22.44 50.58 15.22
C THR A 55 21.22 50.03 14.48
N ARG A 56 20.32 50.91 14.01
CA ARG A 56 19.16 50.51 13.20
C ARG A 56 19.58 49.91 11.87
N LYS A 57 20.56 50.51 11.20
CA LYS A 57 21.08 50.01 9.94
C LYS A 57 21.72 48.63 10.12
N GLN A 58 22.55 48.45 11.14
CA GLN A 58 23.16 47.17 11.44
C GLN A 58 22.09 46.11 11.75
N THR A 59 21.12 46.42 12.61
CA THR A 59 20.02 45.50 12.94
C THR A 59 19.22 45.11 11.69
N PHE A 60 18.99 46.05 10.77
CA PHE A 60 18.30 45.80 9.52
C PHE A 60 19.11 44.88 8.60
N ASP A 61 20.41 45.15 8.44
CA ASP A 61 21.32 44.36 7.62
C ASP A 61 21.45 42.92 8.16
N ASP A 62 21.59 42.75 9.48
CA ASP A 62 21.63 41.46 10.15
C ASP A 62 20.31 40.70 9.97
N SER A 63 19.16 41.37 10.19
CA SER A 63 17.84 40.76 9.98
C SER A 63 17.62 40.34 8.52
N HIS A 64 18.11 41.14 7.57
CA HIS A 64 18.01 40.82 6.16
C HIS A 64 18.89 39.61 5.79
N LYS A 65 20.08 39.51 6.38
CA LYS A 65 20.97 38.35 6.20
C LYS A 65 20.32 37.08 6.75
N ASP A 66 19.83 37.12 7.98
CA ASP A 66 19.14 35.98 8.61
C ASP A 66 17.92 35.53 7.81
N LEU A 67 17.15 36.47 7.26
CA LEU A 67 16.02 36.17 6.37
C LEU A 67 16.46 35.47 5.07
N ARG A 68 17.58 35.89 4.47
CA ARG A 68 18.11 35.22 3.26
C ARG A 68 18.57 33.81 3.58
N ASP A 69 19.34 33.65 4.65
CA ASP A 69 19.87 32.34 5.07
C ASP A 69 18.71 31.38 5.41
N ALA A 70 17.67 31.85 6.11
CA ALA A 70 16.46 31.07 6.36
C ALA A 70 15.71 30.69 5.07
N GLN A 71 15.59 31.61 4.11
CA GLN A 71 14.96 31.31 2.82
C GLN A 71 15.76 30.29 2.00
N GLU A 72 17.09 30.36 2.03
CA GLU A 72 17.96 29.40 1.35
C GLU A 72 17.83 28.01 1.98
N ASN A 73 17.86 27.93 3.32
CA ASN A 73 17.66 26.67 4.03
C ASN A 73 16.30 26.03 3.70
N VAL A 74 15.21 26.79 3.76
CA VAL A 74 13.87 26.30 3.39
C VAL A 74 13.83 25.85 1.93
N ARG A 75 14.55 26.53 1.03
CA ARG A 75 14.62 26.15 -0.38
C ARG A 75 15.36 24.83 -0.56
N GLU A 76 16.47 24.61 0.12
CA GLU A 76 17.22 23.35 0.06
C GLU A 76 16.43 22.21 0.69
N GLU A 77 15.82 22.41 1.86
CA GLU A 77 14.94 21.41 2.49
C GLU A 77 13.79 21.00 1.57
N ARG A 78 13.15 21.96 0.88
CA ARG A 78 12.10 21.66 -0.11
C ARG A 78 12.62 20.86 -1.30
N LYS A 79 13.84 21.11 -1.75
CA LYS A 79 14.44 20.34 -2.85
C LYS A 79 14.73 18.91 -2.42
N GLU A 80 15.30 18.71 -1.24
CA GLU A 80 15.57 17.38 -0.70
C GLU A 80 14.27 16.61 -0.47
N ALA A 81 13.27 17.23 0.17
CA ALA A 81 11.95 16.61 0.33
C ALA A 81 11.30 16.24 -1.03
N ALA A 82 11.45 17.09 -2.05
CA ALA A 82 10.94 16.78 -3.39
C ALA A 82 11.70 15.62 -4.07
N LYS A 83 13.00 15.46 -3.81
CA LYS A 83 13.77 14.29 -4.27
C LYS A 83 13.31 13.03 -3.55
N GLU A 84 13.19 13.07 -2.23
CA GLU A 84 12.74 11.93 -1.43
C GLU A 84 11.33 11.46 -1.86
N ILE A 85 10.42 12.39 -2.11
CA ILE A 85 9.08 12.06 -2.65
C ILE A 85 9.20 11.38 -4.01
N ARG A 86 10.01 11.92 -4.92
CA ARG A 86 10.19 11.34 -6.26
C ARG A 86 10.79 9.94 -6.20
N ASP A 87 11.79 9.73 -5.34
CA ASP A 87 12.43 8.44 -5.17
C ASP A 87 11.45 7.43 -4.56
N ALA A 88 10.67 7.84 -3.55
CA ALA A 88 9.60 7.01 -2.98
C ALA A 88 8.50 6.66 -4.00
N GLU A 89 8.07 7.62 -4.84
CA GLU A 89 7.11 7.37 -5.93
C GLU A 89 7.66 6.36 -6.95
N LYS A 90 8.96 6.46 -7.26
CA LYS A 90 9.62 5.53 -8.18
C LYS A 90 9.69 4.12 -7.58
N ASP A 91 10.10 3.99 -6.33
CA ASP A 91 10.19 2.71 -5.62
C ASP A 91 8.80 2.06 -5.48
N LEU A 92 7.76 2.86 -5.24
CA LEU A 92 6.38 2.41 -5.21
C LEU A 92 5.94 1.86 -6.57
N HIS A 93 6.22 2.58 -7.66
CA HIS A 93 5.90 2.10 -9.00
C HIS A 93 6.65 0.82 -9.38
N GLU A 94 7.92 0.69 -9.02
CA GLU A 94 8.70 -0.52 -9.26
C GLU A 94 8.13 -1.72 -8.46
N THR A 95 7.72 -1.48 -7.21
CA THR A 95 7.09 -2.48 -6.35
C THR A 95 5.72 -2.91 -6.90
N GLU A 96 4.88 -1.97 -7.32
CA GLU A 96 3.59 -2.25 -7.94
C GLU A 96 3.75 -3.04 -9.24
N ALA A 97 4.73 -2.69 -10.08
CA ALA A 97 5.02 -3.41 -11.32
C ALA A 97 5.47 -4.85 -11.04
N ALA A 98 6.36 -5.06 -10.07
CA ALA A 98 6.81 -6.38 -9.67
C ALA A 98 5.66 -7.24 -9.07
N ALA A 99 4.82 -6.63 -8.25
CA ALA A 99 3.63 -7.30 -7.70
C ALA A 99 2.64 -7.68 -8.81
N ALA A 100 2.38 -6.78 -9.76
CA ALA A 100 1.51 -7.03 -10.90
C ALA A 100 2.06 -8.14 -11.82
N GLU A 101 3.37 -8.18 -12.05
CA GLU A 101 4.00 -9.25 -12.84
C GLU A 101 3.87 -10.61 -12.14
N THR A 102 4.10 -10.64 -10.82
CA THR A 102 3.96 -11.86 -10.01
C THR A 102 2.53 -12.38 -10.04
N ALA A 103 1.54 -11.50 -9.80
CA ALA A 103 0.13 -11.86 -9.88
C ALA A 103 -0.28 -12.37 -11.27
N ARG A 104 0.26 -11.78 -12.35
CA ARG A 104 0.03 -12.26 -13.72
C ARG A 104 0.60 -13.65 -13.96
N LYS A 105 1.80 -13.94 -13.46
CA LYS A 105 2.42 -15.27 -13.57
C LYS A 105 1.60 -16.32 -12.81
N GLU A 106 1.26 -16.04 -11.56
CA GLU A 106 0.43 -16.94 -10.75
C GLU A 106 -0.94 -17.21 -11.41
N GLN A 107 -1.58 -16.17 -11.96
CA GLN A 107 -2.83 -16.33 -12.68
C GLN A 107 -2.68 -17.17 -13.95
N ALA A 108 -1.58 -17.00 -14.70
CA ALA A 108 -1.30 -17.78 -15.89
C ALA A 108 -1.03 -19.26 -15.56
N ASP A 109 -0.28 -19.54 -14.49
CA ASP A 109 0.00 -20.89 -14.01
C ASP A 109 -1.29 -21.57 -13.54
N GLN A 110 -2.12 -20.89 -12.75
CA GLN A 110 -3.44 -21.38 -12.34
C GLN A 110 -4.35 -21.68 -13.53
N ALA A 111 -4.34 -20.81 -14.55
CA ALA A 111 -5.12 -21.02 -15.76
C ALA A 111 -4.62 -22.24 -16.56
N ALA A 112 -3.30 -22.43 -16.64
CA ALA A 112 -2.69 -23.57 -17.31
C ALA A 112 -3.01 -24.89 -16.59
N ASP A 113 -2.93 -24.92 -15.26
CA ASP A 113 -3.25 -26.10 -14.46
C ASP A 113 -4.75 -26.42 -14.51
N ALA A 114 -5.62 -25.41 -14.46
CA ALA A 114 -7.05 -25.61 -14.65
C ALA A 114 -7.38 -26.14 -16.07
N ALA A 115 -6.65 -25.71 -17.10
CA ALA A 115 -6.82 -26.22 -18.45
C ALA A 115 -6.39 -27.69 -18.56
N LYS A 116 -5.26 -28.08 -17.95
CA LYS A 116 -4.81 -29.48 -17.89
C LYS A 116 -5.81 -30.36 -17.15
N ALA A 117 -6.28 -29.94 -15.97
CA ALA A 117 -7.26 -30.68 -15.19
C ALA A 117 -8.58 -30.90 -15.97
N ARG A 118 -9.06 -29.86 -16.68
CA ARG A 118 -10.22 -29.99 -17.57
C ARG A 118 -9.98 -30.97 -18.71
N GLN A 119 -8.80 -30.94 -19.32
CA GLN A 119 -8.45 -31.86 -20.40
C GLN A 119 -8.40 -33.31 -19.90
N GLU A 120 -7.81 -33.56 -18.73
CA GLU A 120 -7.75 -34.89 -18.11
C GLU A 120 -9.14 -35.40 -17.70
N SER A 121 -9.95 -34.53 -17.09
CA SER A 121 -11.35 -34.86 -16.77
C SER A 121 -12.14 -35.20 -18.03
N GLN A 122 -11.99 -34.43 -19.11
CA GLN A 122 -12.65 -34.72 -20.38
C GLN A 122 -12.23 -36.08 -20.96
N LYS A 123 -10.93 -36.39 -20.94
CA LYS A 123 -10.44 -37.71 -21.39
C LYS A 123 -11.07 -38.85 -20.60
N HIS A 124 -11.17 -38.73 -19.28
CA HIS A 124 -11.79 -39.75 -18.45
C HIS A 124 -13.31 -39.85 -18.66
N MET A 125 -13.99 -38.75 -18.98
CA MET A 125 -15.41 -38.77 -19.37
C MET A 125 -15.61 -39.49 -20.71
N ASP A 126 -14.73 -39.25 -21.70
CA ASP A 126 -14.77 -39.93 -22.99
C ASP A 126 -14.48 -41.44 -22.82
N GLU A 127 -13.50 -41.80 -21.99
CA GLU A 127 -13.21 -43.20 -21.63
C GLU A 127 -14.38 -43.85 -20.88
N ALA A 128 -15.04 -43.15 -19.96
CA ALA A 128 -16.22 -43.64 -19.26
C ALA A 128 -17.39 -43.88 -20.23
N ALA A 129 -17.58 -43.00 -21.21
CA ALA A 129 -18.58 -43.18 -22.26
C ALA A 129 -18.27 -44.41 -23.13
N ALA A 130 -17.01 -44.62 -23.49
CA ALA A 130 -16.58 -45.81 -24.22
C ALA A 130 -16.78 -47.10 -23.38
N ALA A 131 -16.43 -47.08 -22.09
CA ALA A 131 -16.67 -48.19 -21.18
C ALA A 131 -18.17 -48.50 -21.02
N GLN A 132 -19.02 -47.47 -20.99
CA GLN A 132 -20.47 -47.65 -20.93
C GLN A 132 -21.01 -48.33 -22.20
N GLN A 133 -20.46 -48.01 -23.37
CA GLN A 133 -20.81 -48.71 -24.60
C GLN A 133 -20.42 -50.19 -24.56
N LYS A 134 -19.25 -50.52 -24.00
CA LYS A 134 -18.84 -51.92 -23.80
C LYS A 134 -19.77 -52.65 -22.84
N LEU A 135 -20.16 -52.01 -21.73
CA LEU A 135 -21.11 -52.56 -20.78
C LEU A 135 -22.45 -52.87 -21.46
N ASN A 136 -23.01 -51.92 -22.21
CA ASN A 136 -24.25 -52.13 -22.95
C ASN A 136 -24.13 -53.28 -23.97
N ALA A 137 -22.95 -53.47 -24.58
CA ALA A 137 -22.69 -54.59 -25.48
C ALA A 137 -22.58 -55.94 -24.75
N ALA A 138 -21.94 -55.98 -23.57
CA ALA A 138 -21.85 -57.15 -22.73
C ALA A 138 -23.23 -57.57 -22.19
N GLU A 139 -24.06 -56.61 -21.76
CA GLU A 139 -25.44 -56.86 -21.33
C GLU A 139 -26.30 -57.46 -22.46
N LYS A 140 -26.13 -56.99 -23.70
CA LYS A 140 -26.80 -57.61 -24.86
C LYS A 140 -26.36 -59.06 -25.08
N ARG A 141 -25.06 -59.35 -24.98
CA ARG A 141 -24.55 -60.73 -25.09
C ARG A 141 -25.09 -61.63 -23.99
N LEU A 142 -25.20 -61.11 -22.77
CA LEU A 142 -25.80 -61.84 -21.66
C LEU A 142 -27.27 -62.20 -21.96
N ILE A 143 -28.06 -61.24 -22.44
CA ILE A 143 -29.46 -61.48 -22.85
C ILE A 143 -29.53 -62.55 -23.95
N GLU A 144 -28.66 -62.48 -24.96
CA GLU A 144 -28.59 -63.47 -26.04
C GLU A 144 -28.19 -64.86 -25.54
N ALA A 145 -27.22 -64.96 -24.63
CA ALA A 145 -26.79 -66.21 -24.02
C ALA A 145 -27.90 -66.82 -23.14
N GLU A 146 -28.61 -66.01 -22.35
CA GLU A 146 -29.74 -66.46 -21.53
C GLU A 146 -30.92 -66.94 -22.40
N ALA A 147 -31.14 -66.31 -23.56
CA ALA A 147 -32.13 -66.77 -24.54
C ALA A 147 -31.75 -68.13 -25.15
N LYS A 148 -30.48 -68.32 -25.55
CA LYS A 148 -29.98 -69.62 -26.06
C LYS A 148 -30.06 -70.72 -25.01
N LEU A 149 -29.70 -70.43 -23.77
CA LEU A 149 -29.83 -71.36 -22.65
C LEU A 149 -31.30 -71.76 -22.45
N THR A 150 -32.22 -70.81 -22.53
CA THR A 150 -33.67 -71.09 -22.44
C THR A 150 -34.12 -72.01 -23.58
N ALA A 151 -33.66 -71.76 -24.82
CA ALA A 151 -33.98 -72.60 -25.96
C ALA A 151 -33.41 -74.03 -25.82
N ALA A 152 -32.17 -74.18 -25.33
CA ALA A 152 -31.56 -75.48 -25.05
C ALA A 152 -32.34 -76.26 -23.98
N LYS A 153 -32.77 -75.57 -22.91
CA LYS A 153 -33.63 -76.13 -21.86
C LYS A 153 -34.98 -76.62 -22.42
N GLN A 154 -35.59 -75.87 -23.32
CA GLN A 154 -36.84 -76.28 -23.99
C GLN A 154 -36.64 -77.50 -24.91
N ALA A 155 -35.51 -77.57 -25.60
CA ALA A 155 -35.15 -78.72 -26.44
C ALA A 155 -34.75 -79.98 -25.63
N SER A 156 -34.58 -79.86 -24.31
CA SER A 156 -34.13 -80.94 -23.41
C SER A 156 -32.80 -81.59 -23.81
N ASP A 157 -31.92 -80.82 -24.46
CA ASP A 157 -30.56 -81.26 -24.82
C ASP A 157 -29.58 -80.88 -23.71
N GLN A 158 -29.23 -81.86 -22.86
CA GLN A 158 -28.38 -81.64 -21.70
C GLN A 158 -26.97 -81.13 -22.08
N ALA A 159 -26.40 -81.61 -23.19
CA ALA A 159 -25.08 -81.17 -23.63
C ALA A 159 -25.11 -79.70 -24.07
N ALA A 160 -26.18 -79.28 -24.75
CA ALA A 160 -26.39 -77.88 -25.11
C ALA A 160 -26.68 -77.00 -23.88
N ILE A 161 -27.42 -77.50 -22.88
CA ILE A 161 -27.68 -76.78 -21.63
C ILE A 161 -26.37 -76.49 -20.90
N ASP A 162 -25.51 -77.50 -20.74
CA ASP A 162 -24.22 -77.34 -20.02
C ASP A 162 -23.29 -76.37 -20.76
N ALA A 163 -23.26 -76.43 -22.10
CA ALA A 163 -22.48 -75.51 -22.93
C ALA A 163 -22.99 -74.06 -22.84
N GLU A 164 -24.31 -73.84 -22.97
CA GLU A 164 -24.89 -72.50 -22.90
C GLU A 164 -24.88 -71.92 -21.48
N GLN A 165 -24.93 -72.76 -20.44
CA GLN A 165 -24.77 -72.31 -19.06
C GLN A 165 -23.38 -71.70 -18.85
N LYS A 166 -22.33 -72.33 -19.39
CA LYS A 166 -20.98 -71.77 -19.37
C LYS A 166 -20.87 -70.46 -20.13
N ASN A 167 -21.58 -70.32 -21.26
CA ASN A 167 -21.63 -69.06 -22.02
C ASN A 167 -22.31 -67.94 -21.23
N VAL A 168 -23.39 -68.25 -20.50
CA VAL A 168 -24.06 -67.28 -19.61
C VAL A 168 -23.14 -66.87 -18.46
N ASP A 169 -22.43 -67.82 -17.85
CA ASP A 169 -21.50 -67.51 -16.75
C ASP A 169 -20.35 -66.60 -17.24
N GLN A 170 -19.78 -66.87 -18.43
CA GLN A 170 -18.78 -66.00 -19.05
C GLN A 170 -19.36 -64.61 -19.38
N ALA A 171 -20.57 -64.54 -19.91
CA ALA A 171 -21.21 -63.27 -20.23
C ALA A 171 -21.52 -62.44 -18.97
N ARG A 172 -21.77 -63.07 -17.82
CA ARG A 172 -21.91 -62.38 -16.53
C ARG A 172 -20.59 -61.81 -16.04
N GLU A 173 -19.51 -62.57 -16.15
CA GLU A 173 -18.16 -62.10 -15.84
C GLU A 173 -17.80 -60.88 -16.70
N ASP A 174 -18.03 -60.95 -18.02
CA ASP A 174 -17.81 -59.83 -18.95
C ASP A 174 -18.60 -58.56 -18.56
N VAL A 175 -19.84 -58.72 -18.07
CA VAL A 175 -20.67 -57.61 -17.60
C VAL A 175 -20.11 -56.99 -16.32
N ASP A 176 -19.66 -57.81 -15.38
CA ASP A 176 -19.10 -57.34 -14.11
C ASP A 176 -17.77 -56.62 -14.32
N ASP A 177 -16.91 -57.14 -15.20
CA ASP A 177 -15.66 -56.48 -15.61
C ASP A 177 -15.95 -55.13 -16.29
N ALA A 178 -16.92 -55.08 -17.19
CA ALA A 178 -17.32 -53.83 -17.85
C ALA A 178 -17.89 -52.80 -16.86
N LYS A 179 -18.65 -53.22 -15.85
CA LYS A 179 -19.11 -52.32 -14.76
C LYS A 179 -17.95 -51.76 -13.95
N GLN A 180 -16.93 -52.57 -13.66
CA GLN A 180 -15.73 -52.11 -12.96
C GLN A 180 -14.95 -51.09 -13.80
N GLU A 181 -14.81 -51.30 -15.11
CA GLU A 181 -14.18 -50.31 -16.00
C GLU A 181 -14.95 -48.97 -15.98
N VAL A 182 -16.29 -49.01 -16.12
CA VAL A 182 -17.12 -47.79 -16.09
C VAL A 182 -16.90 -47.02 -14.78
N LYS A 183 -16.98 -47.71 -13.65
CA LYS A 183 -16.81 -47.09 -12.33
C LYS A 183 -15.42 -46.46 -12.18
N LYS A 184 -14.38 -47.17 -12.61
CA LYS A 184 -12.99 -46.69 -12.58
C LYS A 184 -12.80 -45.39 -13.36
N HIS A 185 -13.38 -45.27 -14.55
CA HIS A 185 -13.27 -44.04 -15.35
C HIS A 185 -14.13 -42.90 -14.80
N GLN A 186 -15.29 -43.19 -14.21
CA GLN A 186 -16.10 -42.19 -13.50
C GLN A 186 -15.37 -41.62 -12.27
N ASP A 187 -14.76 -42.48 -11.46
CA ASP A 187 -14.00 -42.06 -10.27
C ASP A 187 -12.81 -41.17 -10.66
N LYS A 188 -12.07 -41.54 -11.72
CA LYS A 188 -10.97 -40.73 -12.26
C LYS A 188 -11.43 -39.38 -12.83
N ALA A 189 -12.58 -39.36 -13.50
CA ALA A 189 -13.16 -38.11 -14.01
C ALA A 189 -13.55 -37.16 -12.87
N ALA A 190 -14.08 -37.70 -11.77
CA ALA A 190 -14.44 -36.94 -10.57
C ALA A 190 -13.20 -36.41 -9.83
N GLU A 191 -12.15 -37.22 -9.70
CA GLU A 191 -10.87 -36.82 -9.10
C GLU A 191 -10.20 -35.69 -9.88
N ALA A 192 -10.15 -35.79 -11.21
CA ALA A 192 -9.60 -34.75 -12.09
C ALA A 192 -10.42 -33.43 -12.06
N ALA A 193 -11.71 -33.50 -11.68
CA ALA A 193 -12.58 -32.32 -11.58
C ALA A 193 -12.54 -31.62 -10.19
N ALA A 194 -12.05 -32.29 -9.15
CA ALA A 194 -11.99 -31.78 -7.79
C ALA A 194 -11.12 -30.51 -7.57
N PRO A 195 -9.95 -30.32 -8.24
CA PRO A 195 -9.10 -29.15 -7.97
C PRO A 195 -9.69 -27.82 -8.48
N VAL A 196 -10.73 -27.83 -9.30
CA VAL A 196 -11.28 -26.61 -9.93
C VAL A 196 -12.22 -25.81 -9.01
N LYS A 197 -12.65 -26.37 -7.86
CA LYS A 197 -13.60 -25.70 -6.95
C LYS A 197 -12.98 -24.65 -6.01
N ASN A 198 -11.66 -24.62 -5.87
CA ASN A 198 -10.93 -23.72 -4.96
C ASN A 198 -10.19 -22.59 -5.67
N VAL A 199 -10.69 -22.10 -6.80
CA VAL A 199 -10.20 -20.82 -7.35
C VAL A 199 -10.85 -19.71 -6.54
N PRO A 200 -10.14 -19.00 -5.63
CA PRO A 200 -10.68 -17.81 -5.03
C PRO A 200 -11.00 -16.83 -6.15
N VAL A 201 -12.29 -16.53 -6.32
CA VAL A 201 -12.74 -15.42 -7.15
C VAL A 201 -12.21 -14.17 -6.46
N LEU A 202 -11.05 -13.68 -6.91
CA LEU A 202 -10.54 -12.39 -6.46
C LEU A 202 -11.62 -11.34 -6.74
N PRO A 203 -11.95 -10.47 -5.76
CA PRO A 203 -12.90 -9.40 -5.98
C PRO A 203 -12.37 -8.52 -7.12
N ARG A 204 -13.23 -8.28 -8.11
CA ARG A 204 -12.93 -7.31 -9.17
C ARG A 204 -12.74 -5.93 -8.53
N PRO A 205 -11.71 -5.16 -8.92
CA PRO A 205 -11.56 -3.77 -8.51
C PRO A 205 -12.72 -2.89 -9.02
#